data_AF-A0A1V4IV74-F1
#
_entry.id   AF-A0A1V4IV74-F1
#
_cell.length_a   1.000
_cell.length_b   1.000
_cell.length_c   1.000
_cell.angle_alpha   90.00
_cell.angle_beta   90.00
_cell.angle_gamma   90.00
#
_symmetry.space_group_name_H-M   'P 1'
#
loop_
_entity.id
_entity.type
_entity.pdbx_description
1 polymer ?
#
loop_
_entity_poly.entity_id
_entity_poly.type
_entity_poly.pdbx_seq_one_letter_code
_entity_poly.pdbx_strand_id
1 'polypeptide(L)' 'MNTKLLIEFRERKKYSQEQMAKMLGYKNKASYCLIECGKTKVHIDLANKISEILELNQEEILALFFNI' A
#
# COMPACT_ATOMS: atom_id res chain seq x y z
N MET A 1 -3.07 -7.57 6.76
CA MET A 1 -2.31 -7.03 5.62
C MET A 1 -0.90 -7.59 5.61
N ASN A 2 -0.49 -8.16 4.49
CA ASN A 2 0.84 -8.66 4.22
C ASN A 2 1.75 -7.52 3.74
N THR A 3 2.66 -7.08 4.60
CA THR A 3 3.56 -5.95 4.29
C THR A 3 4.60 -6.28 3.22
N LYS A 4 4.98 -7.55 3.07
CA LYS A 4 5.93 -7.97 2.03
C LYS A 4 5.31 -7.83 0.65
N LEU A 5 4.07 -8.30 0.49
CA LEU A 5 3.33 -8.14 -0.77
C LEU A 5 3.11 -6.67 -1.12
N LEU A 6 2.84 -5.80 -0.12
CA LEU A 6 2.71 -4.37 -0.37
C LEU A 6 3.99 -3.76 -0.99
N ILE A 7 5.15 -4.13 -0.45
CA ILE A 7 6.47 -3.71 -0.96
C ILE A 7 6.68 -4.21 -2.38
N GLU A 8 6.41 -5.51 -2.63
CA GLU A 8 6.55 -6.12 -3.94
C GLU A 8 5.67 -5.44 -5.00
N PHE A 9 4.40 -5.17 -4.68
CA PHE A 9 3.48 -4.48 -5.59
C PHE A 9 3.89 -3.04 -5.86
N ARG A 10 4.37 -2.32 -4.84
CA ARG A 10 4.93 -0.98 -5.03
C ARG A 10 6.13 -1.01 -5.98
N GLU A 11 7.05 -1.95 -5.79
CA GLU A 11 8.27 -2.07 -6.59
C GLU A 11 7.99 -2.52 -8.02
N ARG A 12 6.99 -3.38 -8.23
CA ARG A 12 6.47 -3.73 -9.55
C ARG A 12 6.02 -2.49 -10.34
N LYS A 13 5.39 -1.52 -9.67
CA LYS A 13 5.01 -0.22 -10.25
C LYS A 13 6.15 0.79 -10.32
N LYS A 14 7.34 0.43 -9.83
CA LYS A 14 8.54 1.29 -9.73
C LYS A 14 8.29 2.57 -8.93
N TYR A 15 7.40 2.50 -7.94
CA TYR A 15 7.13 3.63 -7.05
C TYR A 15 8.07 3.61 -5.84
N SER A 16 8.58 4.79 -5.50
CA SER A 16 9.21 5.02 -4.19
C SER A 16 8.16 5.22 -3.11
N GLN A 17 8.56 5.04 -1.85
CA GLN A 17 7.70 5.33 -0.70
C GLN A 17 7.28 6.82 -0.64
N GLU A 18 8.11 7.75 -1.13
CA GLU A 18 7.79 9.18 -1.22
C GLU A 18 6.69 9.43 -2.26
N GLN A 19 6.77 8.78 -3.43
CA GLN A 19 5.73 8.87 -4.45
C GLN A 19 4.40 8.30 -3.95
N MET A 20 4.42 7.15 -3.27
CA MET A 20 3.22 6.57 -2.65
C MET A 20 2.62 7.51 -1.61
N ALA A 21 3.45 8.09 -0.74
CA ALA A 21 2.99 9.07 0.25
C ALA A 21 2.31 10.27 -0.41
N LYS A 22 2.91 10.82 -1.47
CA LYS A 22 2.34 11.94 -2.22
C LYS A 22 1.01 11.60 -2.89
N MET A 23 0.91 10.42 -3.53
CA MET A 23 -0.34 9.96 -4.17
C MET A 23 -1.46 9.71 -3.17
N LEU A 24 -1.13 9.32 -1.94
CA LEU A 24 -2.08 9.15 -0.84
C LEU A 24 -2.42 10.45 -0.10
N GLY A 25 -1.79 11.58 -0.48
CA GLY A 25 -2.03 12.89 0.12
C GLY A 25 -1.29 13.12 1.46
N TYR A 26 -0.28 12.32 1.77
CA TYR A 26 0.54 12.50 2.97
C TYR A 26 1.63 13.57 2.77
N LYS A 27 2.00 14.23 3.87
CA LYS A 27 3.04 15.28 3.88
C LYS A 27 4.46 14.73 3.77
N ASN A 28 4.69 13.46 4.09
CA ASN A 28 6.03 12.88 4.14
C ASN A 28 6.03 11.38 3.82
N LYS A 29 7.16 10.87 3.29
CA LYS A 29 7.44 9.43 3.12
C LYS A 29 7.23 8.61 4.39
N ALA A 30 7.53 9.16 5.57
CA ALA A 30 7.45 8.42 6.83
C ALA A 30 6.05 7.84 7.08
N SER A 31 5.00 8.58 6.69
CA SER A 31 3.61 8.12 6.80
C SER A 31 3.37 6.82 6.04
N TYR A 32 3.86 6.73 4.79
CA TYR A 32 3.73 5.52 3.99
C TYR A 32 4.66 4.39 4.46
N CYS A 33 5.88 4.73 4.91
CA CYS A 33 6.79 3.76 5.51
C CYS A 33 6.16 3.03 6.70
N LEU A 34 5.41 3.73 7.57
CA LEU A 34 4.70 3.12 8.69
C LEU A 34 3.61 2.12 8.25
N ILE A 35 3.03 2.29 7.06
CA ILE A 35 2.08 1.34 6.48
C ILE A 35 2.82 0.06 6.07
N GLU A 36 3.94 0.19 5.34
CA GLU A 36 4.78 -0.95 4.94
C GLU A 36 5.45 -1.65 6.13
N CYS A 37 5.65 -0.96 7.25
CA CYS A 37 6.14 -1.58 8.49
C CYS A 37 5.01 -2.21 9.35
N GLY A 38 3.75 -2.13 8.93
CA GLY A 38 2.61 -2.65 9.69
C GLY A 38 2.34 -1.89 11.00
N LYS A 39 2.87 -0.66 11.14
CA LYS A 39 2.69 0.20 12.32
C LYS A 39 1.43 1.06 12.24
N THR A 40 0.76 1.06 11.09
CA THR A 40 -0.48 1.82 10.84
C THR A 40 -1.64 0.87 10.60
N LYS A 41 -2.79 1.15 11.22
CA LYS A 41 -4.04 0.45 10.90
C LYS A 41 -4.53 0.90 9.52
N VAL A 42 -4.83 -0.06 8.66
CA VAL A 42 -5.37 0.21 7.33
C VAL A 42 -6.89 0.09 7.39
N HIS A 43 -7.58 1.21 7.13
CA HIS A 43 -9.03 1.25 6.99
C HIS A 43 -9.43 1.08 5.51
N ILE A 44 -10.71 0.77 5.24
CA ILE A 44 -11.22 0.48 3.90
C ILE A 44 -10.86 1.58 2.90
N ASP A 45 -11.01 2.86 3.25
CA ASP A 45 -10.69 3.97 2.36
C ASP A 45 -9.21 4.00 1.95
N LEU A 46 -8.31 3.69 2.89
CA LEU A 46 -6.88 3.62 2.61
C LEU A 46 -6.56 2.37 1.78
N ALA A 47 -7.19 1.24 2.07
CA ALA A 47 -7.04 0.02 1.29
C ALA A 47 -7.46 0.24 -0.17
N ASN A 48 -8.62 0.85 -0.40
CA ASN A 48 -9.13 1.17 -1.73
C ASN A 48 -8.16 2.08 -2.50
N LYS A 49 -7.68 3.17 -1.88
CA LYS A 49 -6.70 4.06 -2.51
C LYS A 49 -5.39 3.35 -2.86
N ILE A 50 -4.88 2.50 -1.97
CA ILE A 50 -3.67 1.72 -2.25
C ILE A 50 -3.89 0.77 -3.42
N SER A 51 -5.03 0.07 -3.45
CA SER A 51 -5.40 -0.83 -4.54
C SER A 51 -5.55 -0.12 -5.88
N GLU A 52 -6.15 1.08 -5.88
CA GLU A 52 -6.29 1.91 -7.07
C GLU A 52 -4.93 2.40 -7.59
N ILE A 53 -4.07 2.95 -6.71
CA ILE A 53 -2.73 3.44 -7.08
C ILE A 53 -1.85 2.32 -7.61
N LEU A 54 -1.92 1.14 -7.00
CA LEU A 54 -1.13 -0.02 -7.40
C LEU A 54 -1.80 -0.85 -8.51
N GLU A 55 -2.99 -0.44 -8.97
CA GLU A 55 -3.82 -1.11 -9.97
C GLU A 55 -3.95 -2.61 -9.70
N LEU A 56 -4.27 -2.96 -8.45
CA LEU A 56 -4.36 -4.36 -8.02
C LEU A 56 -5.63 -5.03 -8.52
N ASN A 57 -5.52 -6.29 -8.91
CA ASN A 57 -6.70 -7.10 -9.19
C ASN A 57 -7.31 -7.70 -7.89
N GLN A 58 -8.49 -8.32 -8.00
CA GLN A 58 -9.21 -8.85 -6.85
C GLN A 58 -8.41 -9.90 -6.06
N GLU A 59 -7.67 -10.79 -6.74
CA GLU A 59 -6.85 -11.82 -6.08
C GLU A 59 -5.70 -11.18 -5.29
N GLU A 60 -5.04 -10.18 -5.87
CA GLU A 60 -3.95 -9.44 -5.23
C GLU A 60 -4.45 -8.66 -4.00
N ILE A 61 -5.65 -8.08 -4.07
CA ILE A 61 -6.28 -7.39 -2.94
C ILE A 61 -6.57 -8.38 -1.81
N LEU A 62 -7.11 -9.56 -2.13
CA LEU A 62 -7.40 -10.61 -1.15
C LEU A 62 -6.13 -11.11 -0.48
N ALA A 63 -5.10 -11.42 -1.26
CA ALA A 63 -3.80 -11.84 -0.75
C ALA A 63 -3.14 -10.75 0.12
N LEU A 64 -3.21 -9.49 -0.33
CA LEU A 64 -2.60 -8.36 0.38
C LEU A 64 -3.28 -8.08 1.72
N PHE A 65 -4.60 -7.92 1.75
CA PHE A 65 -5.29 -7.43 2.95
C PHE A 65 -5.76 -8.56 3.87
N PHE A 66 -6.13 -9.71 3.30
CA PHE A 66 -6.79 -10.81 4.00
C PHE A 66 -5.95 -12.07 4.16
N ASN A 67 -4.79 -12.18 3.51
CA ASN A 67 -3.91 -13.37 3.54
C ASN A 67 -4.65 -14.66 3.10
N ILE A 68 -5.56 -14.53 2.13
CA ILE A 68 -6.32 -15.63 1.53
C ILE A 68 -5.64 -16.05 0.24
#